data_AF-A0A917KJV4-F1
#
_entry.id   AF-A0A917KJV4-F1
#
_cell.length_a   1.000
_cell.length_b   1.000
_cell.length_c   1.000
_cell.angle_alpha   90.00
_cell.angle_beta   90.00
_cell.angle_gamma   90.00
#
_symmetry.space_group_name_H-M   'P 1'
#
loop_
_entity.id
_entity.type
_entity.pdbx_description
1 polymer ?
#
loop_
_entity_poly.entity_id
_entity_poly.type
_entity_poly.pdbx_seq_one_letter_code
_entity_poly.pdbx_strand_id
1 'polypeptide(L)'
;MSRAATVRAGALIAACGAAGLLVSAVTVAQASAAESAGTLEVAPTTGKNDDGMSLTTSGPCPDTATNIIVSVKGKGFPAEGQNVVGNSPVGTYPTAENGGLRVPLSETMQDYAATAGFTKLEGRYDFTVTCRTAFNPTSLADFTAPIWFTSDTDYTATDPGVPSTSPTASDTTTATPSNTVEPSDTSLPSDTATPSDSTEPTDTGEPTDSVSPSDTSAADGGATGGDSGDSGGSLDVSTDVNGGASGGGSGSGSLAATGVDAGALGAVSAALVLAGVLVVRRARAREDFDATTDTTNV
;
A
#
# COMPACT_ATOMS: atom_id res chain seq x y z
N MET A 1 22.71 -35.54 58.95
CA MET A 1 23.67 -35.90 57.88
C MET A 1 22.95 -36.78 56.88
N SER A 2 22.86 -36.27 55.66
CA SER A 2 21.89 -36.60 54.62
C SER A 2 22.02 -38.02 54.05
N ARG A 3 20.88 -38.67 53.80
CA ARG A 3 20.79 -39.82 52.91
C ARG A 3 19.68 -39.59 51.89
N ALA A 4 20.07 -39.72 50.62
CA ALA A 4 19.24 -39.61 49.44
C ALA A 4 18.16 -40.69 49.39
N ALA A 5 16.97 -40.31 48.94
CA ALA A 5 15.91 -41.24 48.56
C ALA A 5 15.56 -41.03 47.08
N THR A 6 16.07 -41.94 46.26
CA THR A 6 15.73 -42.13 44.86
C THR A 6 14.35 -42.77 44.79
N VAL A 7 13.36 -42.13 44.14
CA VAL A 7 12.08 -42.77 43.83
C VAL A 7 11.99 -43.01 42.32
N ARG A 8 12.00 -44.30 41.97
CA ARG A 8 11.60 -44.85 40.67
C ARG A 8 10.09 -45.07 40.67
N ALA A 9 9.41 -44.62 39.62
CA ALA A 9 8.16 -45.16 39.11
C ALA A 9 8.22 -45.00 37.57
N GLY A 10 8.14 -46.03 36.71
CA GLY A 10 7.28 -47.21 36.76
C GLY A 10 5.95 -46.89 36.08
N ALA A 11 5.96 -46.63 34.76
CA ALA A 11 5.47 -47.52 33.71
C ALA A 11 3.94 -47.44 33.44
N LEU A 12 3.57 -47.19 32.18
CA LEU A 12 2.45 -47.88 31.51
C LEU A 12 2.52 -47.62 29.98
N ILE A 13 3.12 -48.59 29.29
CA ILE A 13 3.00 -48.76 27.84
C ILE A 13 1.62 -49.37 27.59
N ALA A 14 0.70 -48.59 27.02
CA ALA A 14 -0.55 -49.10 26.47
C ALA A 14 -0.42 -49.14 24.95
N ALA A 15 -0.08 -50.32 24.44
CA ALA A 15 -0.18 -50.67 23.03
C ALA A 15 -1.66 -50.90 22.69
N CYS A 16 -2.23 -50.09 21.80
CA CYS A 16 -3.53 -50.33 21.17
C CYS A 16 -3.52 -49.83 19.73
N GLY A 17 -3.72 -50.76 18.80
CA GLY A 17 -4.48 -50.52 17.58
C GLY A 17 -3.72 -49.93 16.38
N ALA A 18 -3.12 -50.81 15.58
CA ALA A 18 -2.88 -50.55 14.16
C ALA A 18 -4.23 -50.49 13.43
N ALA A 19 -4.78 -49.28 13.27
CA ALA A 19 -5.78 -48.96 12.27
C ALA A 19 -5.21 -47.81 11.45
N GLY A 20 -5.06 -48.03 10.15
CA GLY A 20 -4.32 -47.20 9.21
C GLY A 20 -4.64 -45.72 9.35
N LEU A 21 -3.72 -45.01 10.00
CA LEU A 21 -3.67 -43.56 10.01
C LEU A 21 -3.14 -43.17 8.64
N LEU A 22 -4.05 -43.01 7.67
CA LEU A 22 -3.78 -42.21 6.49
C LEU A 22 -3.42 -40.82 6.99
N VAL A 23 -2.11 -40.62 7.20
CA VAL A 23 -1.50 -39.29 7.28
C VAL A 23 -1.66 -38.72 5.88
N SER A 24 -2.86 -38.26 5.56
CA SER A 24 -3.08 -37.30 4.50
C SER A 24 -2.22 -36.12 4.93
N ALA A 25 -1.03 -36.02 4.33
CA ALA A 25 -0.19 -34.85 4.43
C ALA A 25 -1.03 -33.71 3.86
N VAL A 26 -1.81 -33.06 4.74
CA VAL A 26 -2.38 -31.76 4.45
C VAL A 26 -1.16 -30.88 4.32
N THR A 27 -0.67 -30.75 3.08
CA THR A 27 0.14 -29.63 2.68
C THR A 27 -0.74 -28.43 2.90
N VAL A 28 -0.72 -27.90 4.13
CA VAL A 28 -1.16 -26.54 4.40
C VAL A 28 -0.28 -25.75 3.46
N ALA A 29 -0.86 -25.30 2.34
CA ALA A 29 -0.26 -24.27 1.53
C ALA A 29 -0.14 -23.09 2.49
N GLN A 30 1.03 -23.00 3.14
CA GLN A 30 1.39 -21.82 3.90
C GLN A 30 1.32 -20.74 2.85
N ALA A 31 0.28 -19.91 2.93
CA ALA A 31 0.22 -18.66 2.20
C ALA A 31 1.53 -17.97 2.59
N SER A 32 2.49 -18.01 1.66
CA SER A 32 3.78 -17.41 1.86
C SER A 32 3.47 -15.94 2.03
N ALA A 33 3.50 -15.46 3.28
CA ALA A 33 3.41 -14.04 3.56
C ALA A 33 4.46 -13.39 2.65
N ALA A 34 4.04 -12.42 1.85
CA ALA A 34 4.92 -11.73 0.93
C ALA A 34 6.21 -11.40 1.67
N GLU A 35 7.32 -11.93 1.18
CA GLU A 35 8.62 -11.67 1.79
C GLU A 35 8.82 -10.16 1.69
N SER A 36 9.09 -9.51 2.83
CA SER A 36 9.30 -8.05 2.87
C SER A 36 10.41 -7.71 1.90
N ALA A 37 10.08 -7.13 0.75
CA ALA A 37 10.98 -7.03 -0.39
C ALA A 37 12.06 -5.97 -0.18
N GLY A 38 11.83 -5.06 0.77
CA GLY A 38 12.86 -4.14 1.24
C GLY A 38 12.27 -2.93 1.93
N THR A 39 13.09 -1.88 2.03
CA THR A 39 12.68 -0.56 2.53
C THR A 39 12.18 0.32 1.39
N LEU A 40 11.43 1.35 1.75
CA LEU A 40 11.00 2.43 0.88
C LEU A 40 11.59 3.74 1.44
N GLU A 41 12.03 4.64 0.57
CA GLU A 41 12.55 5.96 0.92
C GLU A 41 11.56 7.04 0.49
N VAL A 42 11.39 8.07 1.31
CA VAL A 42 10.48 9.20 1.04
C VAL A 42 11.31 10.45 0.74
N ALA A 43 10.99 11.11 -0.37
CA ALA A 43 11.61 12.36 -0.80
C ALA A 43 10.54 13.45 -1.03
N PRO A 44 10.66 14.63 -0.41
CA PRO A 44 11.71 15.02 0.54
C PRO A 44 11.58 14.27 1.89
N THR A 45 12.68 14.18 2.64
CA THR A 45 12.69 13.53 3.97
C THR A 45 11.94 14.34 5.02
N THR A 46 11.74 15.63 4.78
CA THR A 46 10.93 16.53 5.61
C THR A 46 10.18 17.45 4.66
N GLY A 47 8.92 17.76 4.97
CA GLY A 47 8.11 18.64 4.13
C GLY A 47 6.79 19.01 4.78
N LYS A 48 5.93 19.66 4.01
CA LYS A 48 4.57 20.03 4.40
C LYS A 48 3.51 19.08 3.84
N ASN A 49 2.32 19.07 4.43
CA ASN A 49 1.21 18.23 3.97
C ASN A 49 0.70 18.59 2.57
N ASP A 50 0.98 19.80 2.09
CA ASP A 50 0.68 20.32 0.74
C ASP A 50 1.88 20.24 -0.23
N ASP A 51 3.03 19.71 0.22
CA ASP A 51 4.16 19.46 -0.66
C ASP A 51 3.98 18.15 -1.45
N GLY A 52 4.46 18.15 -2.70
CA GLY A 52 4.59 16.93 -3.48
C GLY A 52 5.60 15.95 -2.87
N MET A 53 5.29 14.66 -2.93
CA MET A 53 6.11 13.59 -2.35
C MET A 53 6.39 12.50 -3.39
N SER A 54 7.59 11.93 -3.35
CA SER A 54 7.98 10.77 -4.13
C SER A 54 8.48 9.65 -3.22
N LEU A 55 8.14 8.43 -3.56
CA LEU A 55 8.57 7.22 -2.89
C LEU A 55 9.60 6.50 -3.76
N THR A 56 10.68 5.97 -3.18
CA THR A 56 11.71 5.22 -3.91
C THR A 56 11.92 3.86 -3.27
N THR A 57 11.69 2.77 -4.00
CA THR A 57 11.91 1.41 -3.46
C THR A 57 13.40 1.09 -3.37
N SER A 58 13.79 0.30 -2.38
CA SER A 58 15.20 -0.12 -2.18
C SER A 58 15.73 -1.07 -3.25
N GLY A 59 14.84 -1.69 -4.04
CA GLY A 59 15.18 -2.54 -5.18
C GLY A 59 14.01 -2.66 -6.16
N PRO A 60 14.21 -3.34 -7.30
CA PRO A 60 13.16 -3.53 -8.31
C PRO A 60 12.03 -4.42 -7.78
N CYS A 61 10.84 -4.32 -8.38
CA CYS A 61 9.83 -5.35 -8.23
C CYS A 61 10.34 -6.69 -8.82
N PRO A 62 9.89 -7.85 -8.31
CA PRO A 62 10.17 -9.14 -8.93
C PRO A 62 9.73 -9.17 -10.39
N ASP A 63 10.44 -9.89 -11.26
CA ASP A 63 10.14 -9.97 -12.71
C ASP A 63 8.73 -10.48 -13.03
N THR A 64 8.10 -11.19 -12.08
CA THR A 64 6.72 -11.68 -12.18
C THR A 64 5.67 -10.59 -11.91
N ALA A 65 6.06 -9.47 -11.32
CA ALA A 65 5.18 -8.33 -11.05
C ALA A 65 5.12 -7.40 -12.28
N THR A 66 3.92 -7.20 -12.80
CA THR A 66 3.67 -6.32 -13.94
C THR A 66 3.18 -4.95 -13.53
N ASN A 67 2.66 -4.82 -12.30
CA ASN A 67 2.00 -3.62 -11.79
C ASN A 67 2.42 -3.31 -10.36
N ILE A 68 2.20 -2.06 -9.94
CA ILE A 68 2.27 -1.63 -8.55
C ILE A 68 0.95 -1.00 -8.10
N ILE A 69 0.72 -1.00 -6.80
CA ILE A 69 -0.26 -0.17 -6.11
C ILE A 69 0.44 0.48 -4.91
N VAL A 70 0.09 1.72 -4.58
CA VAL A 70 0.59 2.36 -3.36
C VAL A 70 -0.58 2.62 -2.43
N SER A 71 -0.43 2.21 -1.17
CA SER A 71 -1.41 2.48 -0.13
C SER A 71 -0.79 3.24 1.03
N VAL A 72 -1.61 4.03 1.73
CA VAL A 72 -1.25 4.70 2.98
C VAL A 72 -2.14 4.22 4.12
N LYS A 73 -1.52 3.92 5.26
CA LYS A 73 -2.19 3.58 6.52
C LYS A 73 -1.82 4.60 7.58
N GLY A 74 -2.73 4.89 8.51
CA GLY A 74 -2.47 5.82 9.60
C GLY A 74 -3.75 6.37 10.19
N LYS A 75 -3.63 7.31 11.13
CA LYS A 75 -4.79 7.91 11.79
C LYS A 75 -5.69 8.62 10.77
N GLY A 76 -6.98 8.25 10.75
CA GLY A 76 -7.98 8.80 9.83
C GLY A 76 -8.19 7.96 8.57
N PHE A 77 -7.19 7.18 8.13
CA PHE A 77 -7.32 6.28 6.99
C PHE A 77 -7.94 4.92 7.40
N PRO A 78 -8.53 4.16 6.45
CA PRO A 78 -9.00 2.80 6.70
C PRO A 78 -7.87 1.88 7.20
N ALA A 79 -8.22 0.88 8.02
CA ALA A 79 -7.24 -0.08 8.55
C ALA A 79 -6.54 -0.90 7.44
N GLU A 80 -7.25 -1.16 6.35
CA GLU A 80 -6.71 -1.82 5.15
C GLU A 80 -5.79 -0.91 4.33
N GLY A 81 -5.79 0.39 4.61
CA GLY A 81 -5.10 1.43 3.87
C GLY A 81 -5.97 2.10 2.81
N GLN A 82 -5.67 3.36 2.50
CA GLN A 82 -6.24 4.08 1.37
C GLN A 82 -5.31 3.94 0.17
N ASN A 83 -5.88 3.62 -1.00
CA ASN A 83 -5.12 3.61 -2.23
C ASN A 83 -4.78 5.05 -2.66
N VAL A 84 -3.49 5.36 -2.77
CA VAL A 84 -2.97 6.69 -3.16
C VAL A 84 -2.35 6.67 -4.57
N VAL A 85 -2.00 5.49 -5.08
CA VAL A 85 -1.58 5.29 -6.47
C VAL A 85 -2.27 4.03 -7.00
N GLY A 86 -3.16 4.24 -7.98
CA GLY A 86 -3.90 3.17 -8.63
C GLY A 86 -3.01 2.05 -9.18
N ASN A 87 -3.62 0.87 -9.39
CA ASN A 87 -2.96 -0.29 -9.97
C ASN A 87 -2.39 0.04 -11.36
N SER A 88 -1.08 0.27 -11.44
CA SER A 88 -0.40 0.86 -12.60
C SER A 88 0.76 0.00 -13.08
N PRO A 89 1.05 -0.08 -14.39
CA PRO A 89 2.18 -0.87 -14.90
C PRO A 89 3.52 -0.38 -14.34
N VAL A 90 4.40 -1.30 -13.95
CA VAL A 90 5.74 -0.99 -13.38
C VAL A 90 6.55 -0.07 -14.31
N GLY A 91 6.50 -0.31 -15.62
CA GLY A 91 7.24 0.46 -16.63
C GLY A 91 6.79 1.91 -16.81
N THR A 92 5.72 2.34 -16.13
CA THR A 92 5.28 3.75 -16.13
C THR A 92 6.17 4.61 -15.22
N TYR A 93 6.89 3.99 -14.28
CA TYR A 93 7.68 4.68 -13.27
C TYR A 93 9.17 4.67 -13.63
N PRO A 94 9.89 5.79 -13.43
CA PRO A 94 11.32 5.84 -13.66
C PRO A 94 12.07 4.92 -12.68
N THR A 95 13.11 4.26 -13.18
CA THR A 95 14.03 3.45 -12.38
C THR A 95 15.03 4.34 -11.66
N ALA A 96 15.23 4.12 -10.36
CA ALA A 96 16.24 4.79 -9.55
C ALA A 96 17.63 4.14 -9.71
N GLU A 97 18.68 4.81 -9.25
CA GLU A 97 20.08 4.34 -9.41
C GLU A 97 20.35 2.99 -8.76
N ASN A 98 19.64 2.67 -7.68
CA ASN A 98 19.68 1.38 -6.99
C ASN A 98 18.88 0.27 -7.71
N GLY A 99 18.33 0.54 -8.90
CA GLY A 99 17.44 -0.36 -9.62
C GLY A 99 16.00 -0.38 -9.08
N GLY A 100 15.68 0.43 -8.07
CA GLY A 100 14.34 0.58 -7.54
C GLY A 100 13.41 1.38 -8.45
N LEU A 101 12.17 1.56 -8.00
CA LEU A 101 11.15 2.36 -8.67
C LEU A 101 10.99 3.69 -7.93
N ARG A 102 10.98 4.80 -8.66
CA ARG A 102 10.62 6.12 -8.15
C ARG A 102 9.15 6.40 -8.50
N VAL A 103 8.31 6.40 -7.48
CA VAL A 103 6.86 6.55 -7.57
C VAL A 103 6.45 7.92 -7.01
N PRO A 104 6.23 8.94 -7.86
CA PRO A 104 5.64 10.20 -7.40
C PRO A 104 4.19 9.96 -6.98
N LEU A 105 3.76 10.54 -5.86
CA LEU A 105 2.35 10.57 -5.50
C LEU A 105 1.60 11.51 -6.44
N SER A 106 0.34 11.18 -6.75
CA SER A 106 -0.49 11.98 -7.66
C SER A 106 -1.06 13.23 -6.99
N GLU A 107 -1.22 13.18 -5.67
CA GLU A 107 -1.77 14.28 -4.85
C GLU A 107 -0.94 14.44 -3.57
N THR A 108 -1.24 15.48 -2.80
CA THR A 108 -0.57 15.79 -1.54
C THR A 108 -1.19 15.00 -0.38
N MET A 109 -0.52 14.95 0.78
CA MET A 109 -1.11 14.30 1.97
C MET A 109 -2.37 15.01 2.46
N GLN A 110 -2.47 16.33 2.27
CA GLN A 110 -3.66 17.10 2.57
C GLN A 110 -4.85 16.66 1.72
N ASP A 111 -4.65 16.44 0.42
CA ASP A 111 -5.71 16.02 -0.51
C ASP A 111 -6.19 14.60 -0.21
N TYR A 112 -5.27 13.68 0.09
CA TYR A 112 -5.63 12.32 0.49
C TYR A 112 -6.41 12.29 1.81
N ALA A 113 -6.04 13.13 2.78
CA ALA A 113 -6.78 13.26 4.03
C ALA A 113 -8.20 13.82 3.78
N ALA A 114 -8.32 14.88 2.97
CA ALA A 114 -9.59 15.50 2.63
C ALA A 114 -10.53 14.50 1.92
N THR A 115 -10.01 13.74 0.97
CA THR A 115 -10.73 12.65 0.28
C THR A 115 -11.20 11.56 1.25
N ALA A 116 -10.41 11.25 2.26
CA ALA A 116 -10.77 10.31 3.32
C ALA A 116 -11.70 10.90 4.39
N GLY A 117 -12.09 12.18 4.28
CA GLY A 117 -13.06 12.82 5.16
C GLY A 117 -12.48 13.39 6.46
N PHE A 118 -11.17 13.67 6.51
CA PHE A 118 -10.54 14.33 7.66
C PHE A 118 -9.52 15.38 7.22
N THR A 119 -9.27 16.37 8.08
CA THR A 119 -8.38 17.49 7.74
C THR A 119 -7.13 17.58 8.61
N LYS A 120 -7.10 16.85 9.73
CA LYS A 120 -5.98 16.87 10.67
C LYS A 120 -5.10 15.64 10.47
N LEU A 121 -3.87 15.86 10.05
CA LEU A 121 -2.82 14.85 9.97
C LEU A 121 -2.02 14.85 11.28
N GLU A 122 -1.84 13.70 11.91
CA GLU A 122 -1.00 13.63 13.11
C GLU A 122 -0.52 12.19 13.37
N GLY A 123 0.70 12.06 13.88
CA GLY A 123 1.30 10.78 14.20
C GLY A 123 1.89 10.08 12.98
N ARG A 124 1.95 8.75 13.04
CA ARG A 124 2.63 7.91 12.04
C ARG A 124 1.69 7.52 10.91
N TYR A 125 2.20 7.61 9.69
CA TYR A 125 1.56 7.09 8.48
C TYR A 125 2.54 6.17 7.76
N ASP A 126 2.10 4.97 7.39
CA ASP A 126 2.91 3.98 6.69
C ASP A 126 2.46 3.91 5.23
N PHE A 127 3.38 4.20 4.31
CA PHE A 127 3.20 3.95 2.89
C PHE A 127 3.71 2.57 2.55
N THR A 128 2.94 1.84 1.75
CA THR A 128 3.34 0.55 1.20
C THR A 128 3.20 0.57 -0.32
N VAL A 129 4.33 0.34 -1.01
CA VAL A 129 4.35 0.01 -2.44
C VAL A 129 4.27 -1.50 -2.56
N THR A 130 3.20 -1.99 -3.15
CA THR A 130 2.96 -3.42 -3.38
C THR A 130 3.13 -3.74 -4.86
N CYS A 131 4.13 -4.56 -5.17
CA CYS A 131 4.33 -5.16 -6.49
C CYS A 131 3.37 -6.34 -6.65
N ARG A 132 2.65 -6.38 -7.76
CA ARG A 132 1.62 -7.39 -8.06
C ARG A 132 1.48 -7.59 -9.56
N THR A 133 0.57 -8.46 -9.97
CA THR A 133 0.10 -8.49 -11.36
C THR A 133 -1.14 -7.63 -11.53
N ALA A 134 -1.51 -7.34 -12.78
CA ALA A 134 -2.67 -6.51 -13.10
C ALA A 134 -3.97 -7.00 -12.44
N PHE A 135 -4.23 -8.31 -12.46
CA PHE A 135 -5.52 -8.88 -12.03
C PHE A 135 -5.44 -9.70 -10.74
N ASN A 136 -4.23 -10.06 -10.27
CA ASN A 136 -4.08 -10.81 -9.04
C ASN A 136 -3.88 -9.85 -7.85
N PRO A 137 -4.73 -9.90 -6.80
CA PRO A 137 -4.55 -9.10 -5.60
C PRO A 137 -3.40 -9.58 -4.70
N THR A 138 -2.82 -10.77 -4.96
CA THR A 138 -1.67 -11.28 -4.20
C THR A 138 -0.46 -10.36 -4.37
N SER A 139 0.06 -9.88 -3.23
CA SER A 139 1.34 -9.18 -3.18
C SER A 139 2.47 -10.15 -3.52
N LEU A 140 3.35 -9.72 -4.42
CA LEU A 140 4.58 -10.42 -4.78
C LEU A 140 5.80 -9.84 -4.05
N ALA A 141 5.72 -8.58 -3.65
CA ALA A 141 6.75 -7.85 -2.93
C ALA A 141 6.14 -6.58 -2.33
N ASP A 142 6.43 -6.30 -1.06
CA ASP A 142 6.01 -5.07 -0.38
C ASP A 142 7.24 -4.27 0.09
N PHE A 143 7.22 -2.97 -0.17
CA PHE A 143 8.20 -2.00 0.33
C PHE A 143 7.46 -0.98 1.19
N THR A 144 7.92 -0.77 2.42
CA THR A 144 7.21 0.12 3.36
C THR A 144 8.11 1.26 3.85
N ALA A 145 7.55 2.48 3.91
CA ALA A 145 8.17 3.65 4.54
C ALA A 145 7.18 4.31 5.50
N PRO A 146 7.57 4.54 6.75
CA PRO A 146 6.84 5.43 7.64
C PRO A 146 7.18 6.90 7.39
N ILE A 147 6.20 7.78 7.57
CA ILE A 147 6.37 9.20 7.86
C ILE A 147 5.68 9.54 9.18
N TRP A 148 6.07 10.66 9.77
CA TRP A 148 5.50 11.18 11.02
C TRP A 148 5.13 12.63 10.84
N PHE A 149 3.86 12.95 11.04
CA PHE A 149 3.39 14.31 11.18
C PHE A 149 3.70 14.82 12.59
N THR A 150 4.63 15.77 12.68
CA THR A 150 5.04 16.44 13.93
C THR A 150 4.13 17.61 14.29
N SER A 151 3.41 18.14 13.29
CA SER A 151 2.30 19.09 13.41
C SER A 151 1.18 18.65 12.46
N ASP A 152 0.09 19.41 12.37
CA ASP A 152 -0.97 19.16 11.38
C ASP A 152 -0.55 19.40 9.93
N THR A 153 0.59 20.07 9.74
CA THR A 153 1.07 20.56 8.44
C THR A 153 2.48 20.11 8.11
N ASP A 154 3.32 19.71 9.08
CA ASP A 154 4.73 19.35 8.84
C ASP A 154 4.97 17.88 9.15
N TYR A 155 5.70 17.20 8.25
CA TYR A 155 6.10 15.80 8.40
C TYR A 155 7.62 15.60 8.33
N THR A 156 8.06 14.45 8.86
CA THR A 156 9.41 13.89 8.73
C THR A 156 9.32 12.40 8.39
N ALA A 157 10.22 11.92 7.52
CA ALA A 157 10.40 10.50 7.19
C ALA A 157 11.36 9.79 8.17
N THR A 158 11.92 10.52 9.14
CA THR A 158 12.72 9.96 10.24
C THR A 158 11.89 9.94 11.51
N ASP A 159 11.88 8.81 12.22
CA ASP A 159 11.16 8.66 13.48
C ASP A 159 11.64 9.72 14.50
N PRO A 160 10.77 10.64 14.96
CA PRO A 160 11.16 11.68 15.91
C PRO A 160 11.44 11.11 17.32
N GLY A 161 11.00 9.88 17.61
CA GLY A 161 11.18 9.21 18.90
C GLY A 161 12.51 8.48 19.05
N VAL A 162 13.21 8.17 17.94
CA VAL A 162 14.55 7.58 18.03
C VAL A 162 15.58 8.70 18.17
N PRO A 163 16.46 8.65 19.19
CA PRO A 163 17.54 9.62 19.29
C PRO A 163 18.38 9.53 18.02
N SER A 164 18.44 10.63 17.27
CA SER A 164 19.20 10.70 16.03
C SER A 164 20.66 10.38 16.34
N THR A 165 21.11 9.17 15.99
CA THR A 165 22.53 8.82 15.99
C THR A 165 23.20 9.34 14.73
N SER A 166 22.70 10.45 14.16
CA SER A 166 23.35 11.16 13.06
C SER A 166 24.83 11.23 13.45
N PRO A 167 25.72 10.59 12.68
CA PRO A 167 27.13 10.62 13.01
C PRO A 167 27.48 12.10 12.98
N THR A 168 27.68 12.69 14.17
CA THR A 168 28.26 14.02 14.31
C THR A 168 29.43 14.02 13.34
N ALA A 169 29.29 14.79 12.25
CA ALA A 169 30.31 14.87 11.22
C ALA A 169 31.60 15.15 11.97
N SER A 170 32.47 14.14 12.06
CA SER A 170 33.72 14.29 12.77
C SER A 170 34.41 15.41 12.04
N ASP A 171 34.60 16.53 12.74
CA ASP A 171 35.25 17.73 12.26
C ASP A 171 36.42 17.31 11.38
N THR A 172 36.22 17.36 10.07
CA THR A 172 37.29 17.12 9.11
C THR A 172 38.19 18.32 9.32
N THR A 173 39.23 18.08 10.11
CA THR A 173 40.29 19.02 10.40
C THR A 173 40.72 19.57 9.05
N THR A 174 40.45 20.85 8.83
CA THR A 174 40.82 21.56 7.62
C THR A 174 42.34 21.44 7.49
N ALA A 175 42.80 20.49 6.69
CA ALA A 175 44.15 20.51 6.18
C ALA A 175 44.22 21.73 5.27
N THR A 176 44.88 22.78 5.77
CA THR A 176 45.28 23.94 4.97
C THR A 176 45.91 23.47 3.65
N PRO A 177 45.36 23.82 2.48
CA PRO A 177 46.04 23.56 1.23
C PRO A 177 47.25 24.49 1.12
N SER A 178 48.42 23.98 1.51
CA SER A 178 49.68 24.55 1.04
C SER A 178 49.95 23.98 -0.34
N ASN A 179 49.68 24.79 -1.37
CA ASN A 179 50.59 25.10 -2.47
C ASN A 179 49.79 25.79 -3.58
N THR A 180 50.01 27.10 -3.64
CA THR A 180 49.80 27.96 -4.81
C THR A 180 50.49 27.32 -6.02
N VAL A 181 49.72 26.71 -6.92
CA VAL A 181 50.14 26.55 -8.30
C VAL A 181 49.40 27.62 -9.10
N GLU A 182 50.19 28.58 -9.55
CA GLU A 182 49.82 29.66 -10.46
C GLU A 182 49.14 29.08 -11.70
N PRO A 183 47.89 29.47 -12.03
CA PRO A 183 47.25 29.02 -13.25
C PRO A 183 47.97 29.65 -14.44
N SER A 184 48.67 28.82 -15.22
CA SER A 184 49.16 29.22 -16.55
C SER A 184 47.98 29.60 -17.45
N ASP A 185 48.19 30.73 -18.11
CA ASP A 185 47.34 31.37 -19.09
C ASP A 185 46.64 30.45 -20.11
N THR A 186 45.35 30.69 -20.23
CA THR A 186 44.71 31.12 -21.49
C THR A 186 44.86 30.19 -22.71
N SER A 187 43.81 29.41 -22.97
CA SER A 187 43.36 29.18 -24.35
C SER A 187 41.93 29.69 -24.49
N LEU A 188 41.76 30.79 -25.25
CA LEU A 188 40.44 31.30 -25.64
C LEU A 188 39.64 30.19 -26.35
N PRO A 189 38.35 29.99 -26.02
CA PRO A 189 37.48 29.19 -26.88
C PRO A 189 37.35 29.89 -28.24
N SER A 190 37.68 29.17 -29.30
CA SER A 190 37.47 29.59 -30.68
C SER A 190 35.97 29.66 -30.97
N ASP A 191 35.47 30.86 -31.28
CA ASP A 191 34.13 31.09 -31.83
C ASP A 191 33.91 30.22 -33.08
N THR A 192 33.06 29.20 -33.00
CA THR A 192 32.52 28.44 -34.15
C THR A 192 31.34 27.62 -33.62
N ALA A 193 30.10 27.68 -34.11
CA ALA A 193 29.53 28.19 -35.34
C ALA A 193 28.15 28.83 -35.07
N THR A 194 27.81 29.80 -35.90
CA THR A 194 26.45 30.33 -36.05
C THR A 194 25.47 29.19 -36.41
N PRO A 195 24.31 29.05 -35.74
CA PRO A 195 23.29 28.12 -36.18
C PRO A 195 22.78 28.56 -37.56
N SER A 196 22.86 27.68 -38.56
CA SER A 196 22.14 27.87 -39.81
C SER A 196 20.64 27.78 -39.53
N ASP A 197 19.90 28.78 -39.99
CA ASP A 197 18.43 28.82 -40.00
C ASP A 197 17.89 27.49 -40.52
N SER A 198 17.23 26.76 -39.63
CA SER A 198 16.45 25.59 -39.98
C SER A 198 15.21 26.07 -40.71
N THR A 199 15.04 25.54 -41.92
CA THR A 199 13.96 25.80 -42.85
C THR A 199 12.58 25.84 -42.20
N GLU A 200 11.86 26.90 -42.55
CA GLU A 200 10.44 27.15 -42.32
C GLU A 200 9.59 25.88 -42.57
N PRO A 201 8.76 25.44 -41.61
CA PRO A 201 7.88 24.30 -41.83
C PRO A 201 6.85 24.67 -42.91
N THR A 202 6.86 23.91 -44.01
CA THR A 202 5.87 24.05 -45.07
C THR A 202 4.52 23.58 -44.55
N ASP A 203 3.61 24.55 -44.39
CA ASP A 203 2.20 24.34 -44.06
C ASP A 203 1.60 23.27 -44.98
N THR A 204 1.34 22.09 -44.43
CA THR A 204 0.73 20.98 -45.17
C THR A 204 -0.50 20.50 -44.41
N GLY A 205 -1.66 20.88 -44.94
CA GLY A 205 -2.93 20.20 -44.71
C GLY A 205 -3.93 21.01 -43.90
N GLU A 206 -4.78 21.75 -44.62
CA GLU A 206 -6.10 22.10 -44.11
C GLU A 206 -6.82 20.82 -43.66
N PRO A 207 -7.44 20.79 -42.47
CA PRO A 207 -8.29 19.69 -42.07
C PRO A 207 -9.53 19.68 -42.97
N THR A 208 -9.66 18.67 -43.84
CA THR A 208 -10.92 18.37 -44.50
C THR A 208 -12.00 18.04 -43.46
N ASP A 209 -13.09 18.80 -43.52
CA ASP A 209 -14.30 18.64 -42.73
C ASP A 209 -14.76 17.17 -42.70
N SER A 210 -14.66 16.55 -41.54
CA SER A 210 -15.22 15.23 -41.29
C SER A 210 -16.71 15.37 -41.00
N VAL A 211 -17.48 15.04 -42.04
CA VAL A 211 -18.90 14.64 -42.07
C VAL A 211 -19.67 14.63 -40.75
N SER A 212 -20.70 15.48 -40.72
CA SER A 212 -21.82 15.47 -39.79
C SER A 212 -22.41 14.07 -39.59
N PRO A 213 -22.56 13.56 -38.36
CA PRO A 213 -23.34 12.36 -38.12
C PRO A 213 -24.79 12.63 -38.51
N SER A 214 -25.36 11.75 -39.35
CA SER A 214 -26.77 11.77 -39.71
C SER A 214 -27.60 11.24 -38.55
N ASP A 215 -28.50 12.08 -38.05
CA ASP A 215 -29.54 11.71 -37.10
C ASP A 215 -30.37 10.54 -37.65
N THR A 216 -30.14 9.36 -37.08
CA THR A 216 -31.02 8.21 -37.30
C THR A 216 -32.20 8.34 -36.34
N SER A 217 -33.29 8.85 -36.89
CA SER A 217 -34.61 8.84 -36.27
C SER A 217 -35.19 7.43 -36.19
N ALA A 218 -36.14 7.27 -35.26
CA ALA A 218 -37.20 6.26 -35.18
C ALA A 218 -36.93 4.99 -34.34
N ALA A 219 -37.39 5.04 -33.09
CA ALA A 219 -38.21 3.97 -32.52
C ALA A 219 -39.34 4.59 -31.68
N ASP A 220 -40.50 4.61 -32.33
CA ASP A 220 -41.83 4.87 -31.81
C ASP A 220 -42.24 3.77 -30.80
N GLY A 221 -42.94 4.12 -29.73
CA GLY A 221 -43.24 3.15 -28.66
C GLY A 221 -43.93 3.68 -27.39
N GLY A 222 -44.97 4.50 -27.54
CA GLY A 222 -46.20 4.54 -26.73
C GLY A 222 -46.24 4.34 -25.20
N ALA A 223 -46.78 5.40 -24.55
CA ALA A 223 -47.80 5.41 -23.48
C ALA A 223 -47.39 4.95 -22.05
N THR A 224 -47.78 5.57 -20.94
CA THR A 224 -49.01 6.31 -20.56
C THR A 224 -48.76 7.26 -19.37
N GLY A 225 -49.48 8.40 -19.38
CA GLY A 225 -50.01 9.24 -18.27
C GLY A 225 -49.33 9.23 -16.89
N GLY A 226 -49.06 10.34 -16.24
CA GLY A 226 -49.64 11.67 -16.31
C GLY A 226 -49.71 12.19 -14.86
N ASP A 227 -49.42 13.46 -14.63
CA ASP A 227 -50.19 14.32 -13.73
C ASP A 227 -49.67 15.76 -13.83
N SER A 228 -50.59 16.69 -13.64
CA SER A 228 -50.49 18.12 -13.92
C SER A 228 -50.23 18.90 -12.63
N GLY A 229 -49.43 19.95 -12.72
CA GLY A 229 -49.27 20.96 -11.67
C GLY A 229 -48.07 21.83 -12.03
N ASP A 230 -48.23 22.81 -12.91
CA ASP A 230 -48.73 24.16 -12.63
C ASP A 230 -47.73 25.04 -11.87
N SER A 231 -47.71 26.30 -12.32
CA SER A 231 -47.15 27.49 -11.68
C SER A 231 -45.65 27.77 -11.76
N GLY A 232 -45.33 28.69 -12.69
CA GLY A 232 -44.85 30.01 -12.23
C GLY A 232 -43.37 30.27 -12.38
N GLY A 233 -43.02 31.23 -13.24
CA GLY A 233 -41.64 31.53 -13.59
C GLY A 233 -40.88 32.36 -12.57
N SER A 234 -39.56 32.38 -12.76
CA SER A 234 -38.71 33.57 -12.66
C SER A 234 -37.40 33.25 -13.37
N LEU A 235 -36.94 34.21 -14.15
CA LEU A 235 -35.67 34.19 -14.85
C LEU A 235 -34.58 34.45 -13.82
N ASP A 236 -33.99 33.40 -13.27
CA ASP A 236 -32.73 33.50 -12.55
C ASP A 236 -31.65 32.77 -13.33
N VAL A 237 -30.77 33.57 -13.93
CA VAL A 237 -29.45 33.16 -14.41
C VAL A 237 -28.64 32.82 -13.17
N SER A 238 -28.78 31.59 -12.70
CA SER A 238 -27.86 30.98 -11.75
C SER A 238 -26.90 30.10 -12.56
N THR A 239 -25.66 30.55 -12.68
CA THR A 239 -24.54 29.71 -13.14
C THR A 239 -24.17 28.74 -12.01
N ASP A 240 -25.07 27.80 -11.72
CA ASP A 240 -24.76 26.62 -10.93
C ASP A 240 -24.13 25.59 -11.87
N VAL A 241 -22.81 25.59 -11.90
CA VAL A 241 -22.03 24.46 -12.43
C VAL A 241 -22.14 23.35 -11.38
N ASN A 242 -23.29 22.68 -11.38
CA ASN A 242 -23.54 21.46 -10.63
C ASN A 242 -22.71 20.34 -11.28
N GLY A 243 -21.51 20.12 -10.74
CA GLY A 243 -20.65 19.00 -11.10
C GLY A 243 -21.40 17.69 -10.90
N GLY A 244 -21.71 17.03 -12.02
CA GLY A 244 -22.52 15.83 -12.07
C GLY A 244 -21.93 14.68 -11.28
N ALA A 245 -22.52 14.41 -10.12
CA ALA A 245 -22.51 13.09 -9.51
C ALA A 245 -23.66 12.27 -10.14
N SER A 246 -23.42 11.70 -11.32
CA SER A 246 -24.33 10.77 -11.99
C SER A 246 -23.57 9.54 -12.47
N GLY A 247 -23.61 8.50 -11.63
CA GLY A 247 -23.02 7.19 -11.93
C GLY A 247 -23.60 6.06 -11.08
N GLY A 248 -24.90 6.13 -10.74
CA GLY A 248 -25.63 5.05 -10.09
C GLY A 248 -25.99 3.94 -11.08
N GLY A 249 -25.00 3.15 -11.48
CA GLY A 249 -25.21 1.94 -12.28
C GLY A 249 -25.63 0.77 -11.40
N SER A 250 -26.93 0.54 -11.25
CA SER A 250 -27.49 -0.75 -10.83
C SER A 250 -27.28 -1.78 -11.94
N GLY A 251 -26.03 -2.17 -12.16
CA GLY A 251 -25.68 -3.33 -12.95
C GLY A 251 -25.90 -4.57 -12.10
N SER A 252 -26.89 -5.38 -12.45
CA SER A 252 -26.95 -6.80 -12.10
C SER A 252 -25.79 -7.51 -12.81
N GLY A 253 -24.58 -7.23 -12.34
CA GLY A 253 -23.34 -7.80 -12.81
C GLY A 253 -23.24 -9.20 -12.25
N SER A 254 -23.41 -10.18 -13.13
CA SER A 254 -23.03 -11.57 -12.89
C SER A 254 -21.61 -11.58 -12.33
N LEU A 255 -21.46 -11.84 -11.03
CA LEU A 255 -20.16 -12.01 -10.40
C LEU A 255 -19.45 -13.13 -11.15
N ALA A 256 -18.24 -12.85 -11.64
CA ALA A 256 -17.38 -13.86 -12.21
C ALA A 256 -17.32 -15.03 -11.21
N ALA A 257 -17.77 -16.20 -11.66
CA ALA A 257 -17.78 -17.42 -10.89
C ALA A 257 -16.33 -17.83 -10.58
N THR A 258 -15.75 -17.24 -9.54
CA THR A 258 -14.61 -17.85 -8.86
C THR A 258 -15.18 -19.09 -8.20
N GLY A 259 -14.99 -20.25 -8.83
CA GLY A 259 -15.46 -21.55 -8.38
C GLY A 259 -14.85 -22.00 -7.06
N VAL A 260 -15.16 -21.28 -5.98
CA VAL A 260 -14.99 -21.72 -4.61
C VAL A 260 -16.37 -22.09 -4.12
N ASP A 261 -16.62 -23.40 -4.00
CA ASP A 261 -17.81 -23.97 -3.41
C ASP A 261 -18.04 -23.34 -2.03
N ALA A 262 -19.10 -22.53 -1.89
CA ALA A 262 -19.48 -21.92 -0.61
C ALA A 262 -19.74 -22.95 0.50
N GLY A 263 -19.90 -24.24 0.14
CA GLY A 263 -20.00 -25.36 1.08
C GLY A 263 -18.69 -25.72 1.80
N ALA A 264 -17.52 -25.36 1.26
CA ALA A 264 -16.23 -25.77 1.84
C ALA A 264 -15.72 -24.81 2.93
N LEU A 265 -16.08 -23.53 2.87
CA LEU A 265 -15.62 -22.53 3.87
C LEU A 265 -16.41 -22.60 5.20
N GLY A 266 -17.63 -23.14 5.20
CA GLY A 266 -18.42 -23.32 6.43
C GLY A 266 -17.84 -24.36 7.40
N ALA A 267 -17.20 -25.42 6.87
CA ALA A 267 -16.70 -26.52 7.69
C ALA A 267 -15.40 -26.18 8.44
N VAL A 268 -14.55 -25.31 7.87
CA VAL A 268 -13.25 -24.94 8.47
C VAL A 268 -13.45 -24.07 9.71
N SER A 269 -14.45 -23.16 9.68
CA SER A 269 -14.79 -22.29 10.81
C SER A 269 -15.24 -23.07 12.05
N ALA A 270 -16.05 -24.12 11.86
CA ALA A 270 -16.52 -24.97 12.96
C ALA A 270 -15.38 -25.80 13.60
N ALA A 271 -14.44 -26.27 12.79
CA ALA A 271 -13.28 -27.03 13.27
C ALA A 271 -12.32 -26.17 14.12
N LEU A 272 -12.10 -24.91 13.73
CA LEU A 272 -11.25 -23.98 14.49
C LEU A 272 -11.87 -23.58 15.84
N VAL A 273 -13.19 -23.37 15.90
CA VAL A 273 -13.87 -23.08 17.17
C VAL A 273 -13.79 -24.28 18.12
N LEU A 274 -13.98 -25.51 17.64
CA LEU A 274 -13.86 -26.71 18.46
C LEU A 274 -12.42 -26.95 18.94
N ALA A 275 -11.41 -26.69 18.11
CA ALA A 275 -10.01 -26.78 18.50
C ALA A 275 -9.65 -25.75 19.58
N GLY A 276 -10.12 -24.50 19.45
CA GLY A 276 -9.94 -23.47 20.46
C GLY A 276 -10.54 -23.84 21.82
N VAL A 277 -11.77 -24.40 21.83
CA VAL A 277 -12.42 -24.87 23.06
C VAL A 277 -11.65 -26.00 23.74
N LEU A 278 -11.05 -26.92 22.97
CA LEU A 278 -10.23 -28.01 23.52
C LEU A 278 -8.92 -27.50 24.15
N VAL A 279 -8.28 -26.49 23.55
CA VAL A 279 -7.06 -25.87 24.11
C VAL A 279 -7.38 -25.15 25.42
N VAL A 280 -8.46 -24.36 25.46
CA VAL A 280 -8.87 -23.64 26.68
C VAL A 280 -9.27 -24.60 27.80
N ARG A 281 -10.00 -25.69 27.50
CA ARG A 281 -10.31 -26.72 28.50
C ARG A 281 -9.06 -27.43 29.03
N ARG A 282 -8.08 -27.71 28.16
CA ARG A 282 -6.82 -28.35 28.57
C ARG A 282 -5.93 -27.42 29.40
N ALA A 283 -5.97 -26.11 29.16
CA ALA A 283 -5.27 -25.12 29.96
C ALA A 283 -5.86 -25.01 31.37
N ARG A 284 -7.19 -24.92 31.50
CA ARG A 284 -7.87 -24.85 32.81
C ARG A 284 -7.66 -26.09 33.68
N ALA A 285 -7.55 -27.27 33.09
CA ALA A 285 -7.33 -28.50 33.85
C ALA A 285 -5.95 -28.58 34.56
N ARG A 286 -5.04 -27.63 34.32
CA ARG A 286 -3.71 -27.59 34.96
C ARG A 286 -3.62 -26.66 36.16
N GLU A 287 -4.63 -25.84 36.44
CA GLU A 287 -4.57 -24.87 37.56
C GLU A 287 -5.03 -25.45 38.91
N ASP A 288 -5.62 -26.65 38.92
CA ASP A 288 -6.15 -27.26 40.15
C ASP A 288 -5.14 -28.14 40.93
N PHE A 289 -3.86 -28.20 40.54
CA PHE A 289 -2.89 -29.15 41.13
C PHE A 289 -1.81 -28.55 42.04
N ASP A 290 -1.83 -27.25 42.35
CA ASP A 290 -0.76 -26.61 43.14
C ASP A 290 -1.25 -25.90 44.42
N ALA A 291 -2.34 -26.40 45.01
CA ALA A 291 -2.91 -25.86 46.26
C ALA A 291 -2.91 -26.89 47.39
N THR A 292 -1.80 -27.59 47.64
CA THR A 292 -1.63 -28.35 48.90
C THR A 292 -0.16 -28.53 49.25
N THR A 293 0.47 -27.54 49.88
CA THR A 293 1.39 -27.73 51.03
C THR A 293 2.04 -26.39 51.41
N ASP A 294 1.46 -25.69 52.37
CA ASP A 294 2.30 -25.04 53.38
C ASP A 294 1.50 -24.75 54.66
N THR A 295 1.45 -25.71 55.57
CA THR A 295 1.10 -25.44 56.97
C THR A 295 1.72 -26.52 57.85
N THR A 296 3.01 -26.43 58.17
CA THR A 296 3.53 -26.87 59.48
C THR A 296 4.98 -26.42 59.69
N ASN A 297 5.23 -25.47 60.59
CA ASN A 297 5.79 -25.75 61.93
C ASN A 297 6.38 -24.50 62.61
N VAL A 298 5.96 -24.36 63.88
CA VAL A 298 6.71 -24.00 65.11
C VAL A 298 7.59 -22.75 65.10
#